data_AF-A0A117UYA7-F1
#
_entry.id   AF-A0A117UYA7-F1
#
_cell.length_a   1.000
_cell.length_b   1.000
_cell.length_c   1.000
_cell.angle_alpha   90.00
_cell.angle_beta   90.00
_cell.angle_gamma   90.00
#
_symmetry.space_group_name_H-M   'P 1'
#
loop_
_entity.id
_entity.type
_entity.pdbx_description
1 polymer ?
#
loop_
_entity_poly.entity_id
_entity_poly.type
_entity_poly.pdbx_seq_one_letter_code
_entity_poly.pdbx_strand_id
1 'polypeptide(L)'
;MTPFHTALEWLGRAEHELLLFAAIWFAVGSLDELGIDLLWLWLRLTGRVRTGVAPADSDAPLRGVAAVLVPAWQEAAVVGAMLTHTLKAWPQSDLRIYAGCYRNDTATLTAMLAAAHDPRLRIVVHDCAGPTTKADCLNRLYAALIEDETRGGFRARSVILHDAEDMVHPAALALLDRGLDEADFVQLPVRPEPQAGSRWIAGHYCDEFAESHGKAMVVRDWLRVGLPSAGVGCAFSRASLEAIAAQRGAAAPFAAECLTEDYECGLLVGQIGGSARFVRMRDAQGRLVATREFFPAGLGSSVRQKTRWMHGIAFQGWDRLGWDARPLELWMRLRDRRAPLTAIVLASAYLLLIISPLLFIASELGAYHPQPIDPLLRLLLVINFAALGWRCLLRAAFTAHEYSLSEGIMAVLRMPLANVIAIMAGRRALSAYLASLHSGRVNWDHTVHLSHPALVAVR
;
A
#
# COMPACT_ATOMS: atom_id res chain seq x y z
N MET A 1 -44.06 12.09 30.48
CA MET A 1 -42.71 11.64 30.09
C MET A 1 -41.73 12.74 30.42
N THR A 2 -40.70 12.48 31.22
CA THR A 2 -39.65 13.48 31.45
C THR A 2 -38.77 13.57 30.18
N PRO A 3 -38.17 14.74 29.88
CA PRO A 3 -37.30 14.92 28.71
C PRO A 3 -36.16 13.89 28.63
N PHE A 4 -35.72 13.39 29.79
CA PHE A 4 -34.69 12.37 29.93
C PHE A 4 -35.11 11.00 29.37
N HIS A 5 -36.35 10.55 29.64
CA HIS A 5 -36.86 9.30 29.05
C HIS A 5 -36.98 9.40 27.53
N THR A 6 -37.41 10.56 27.02
CA THR A 6 -37.49 10.80 25.57
C THR A 6 -36.10 10.80 24.91
N ALA A 7 -35.07 11.33 25.58
CA ALA A 7 -33.70 11.30 25.06
C ALA A 7 -33.13 9.87 24.99
N LEU A 8 -33.38 9.03 26.02
CA LEU A 8 -32.97 7.62 26.02
C LEU A 8 -33.70 6.80 24.95
N GLU A 9 -34.98 7.07 24.71
CA GLU A 9 -35.74 6.43 23.62
C GLU A 9 -35.19 6.77 22.24
N TRP A 10 -34.85 8.05 21.99
CA TRP A 10 -34.18 8.46 20.75
C TRP A 10 -32.79 7.84 20.61
N LEU A 11 -32.03 7.76 21.69
CA LEU A 11 -30.72 7.11 21.70
C LEU A 11 -30.85 5.61 21.39
N GLY A 12 -31.84 4.92 21.94
CA GLY A 12 -32.12 3.51 21.63
C GLY A 12 -32.54 3.28 20.17
N ARG A 13 -33.31 4.20 19.57
CA ARG A 13 -33.61 4.13 18.12
C ARG A 13 -32.36 4.33 17.28
N ALA A 14 -31.53 5.32 17.64
CA ALA A 14 -30.26 5.57 16.96
C ALA A 14 -29.30 4.38 17.09
N GLU A 15 -29.22 3.74 18.26
CA GLU A 15 -28.48 2.51 18.48
C GLU A 15 -28.96 1.40 17.52
N HIS A 16 -30.27 1.15 17.45
CA HIS A 16 -30.82 0.11 16.59
C HIS A 16 -30.45 0.32 15.11
N GLU A 17 -30.65 1.53 14.58
CA GLU A 17 -30.31 1.85 13.19
C GLU A 17 -28.81 1.74 12.92
N LEU A 18 -27.97 2.22 13.83
CA LEU A 18 -26.51 2.09 13.73
C LEU A 18 -26.08 0.63 13.77
N LEU A 19 -26.70 -0.18 14.63
CA LEU A 19 -26.41 -1.60 14.78
C LEU A 19 -26.79 -2.37 13.51
N LEU A 20 -27.95 -2.08 12.92
CA LEU A 20 -28.37 -2.67 11.66
C LEU A 20 -27.42 -2.28 10.52
N PHE A 21 -27.10 -0.99 10.40
CA PHE A 21 -26.15 -0.48 9.41
C PHE A 21 -24.78 -1.18 9.54
N ALA A 22 -24.22 -1.23 10.75
CA ALA A 22 -22.92 -1.85 10.99
C ALA A 22 -22.98 -3.37 10.72
N ALA A 23 -24.03 -4.05 11.18
CA ALA A 23 -24.18 -5.50 11.03
C ALA A 23 -24.27 -5.93 9.55
N ILE A 24 -25.04 -5.20 8.73
CA ILE A 24 -25.17 -5.50 7.30
C ILE A 24 -23.83 -5.28 6.59
N TRP A 25 -23.18 -4.14 6.80
CA TRP A 25 -21.94 -3.83 6.09
C TRP A 25 -20.76 -4.67 6.55
N PHE A 26 -20.69 -5.07 7.83
CA PHE A 26 -19.73 -6.07 8.27
C PHE A 26 -19.98 -7.43 7.63
N ALA A 27 -21.24 -7.84 7.45
CA ALA A 27 -21.55 -9.12 6.81
C ALA A 27 -21.13 -9.09 5.33
N VAL A 28 -21.44 -8.00 4.61
CA VAL A 28 -21.01 -7.79 3.21
C VAL A 28 -19.48 -7.80 3.10
N GLY A 29 -18.78 -7.05 3.96
CA GLY A 29 -17.32 -7.03 3.99
C GLY A 29 -16.70 -8.39 4.34
N SER A 30 -17.36 -9.15 5.22
CA SER A 30 -16.92 -10.50 5.60
C SER A 30 -17.08 -11.50 4.46
N LEU A 31 -18.17 -11.43 3.69
CA LEU A 31 -18.36 -12.26 2.50
C LEU A 31 -17.27 -11.99 1.45
N ASP A 32 -16.95 -10.71 1.25
CA ASP A 32 -15.88 -10.29 0.35
C ASP A 32 -14.51 -10.81 0.80
N GLU A 33 -14.16 -10.69 2.09
CA GLU A 33 -12.94 -11.30 2.64
C GLU A 33 -12.93 -12.83 2.51
N LEU A 34 -14.04 -13.50 2.86
CA LEU A 34 -14.16 -14.95 2.75
C LEU A 34 -13.97 -15.42 1.30
N GLY A 35 -14.44 -14.67 0.30
CA GLY A 35 -14.21 -14.98 -1.11
C GLY A 35 -12.71 -15.07 -1.45
N ILE A 36 -11.91 -14.11 -1.01
CA ILE A 36 -10.44 -14.13 -1.18
C ILE A 36 -9.81 -15.25 -0.36
N ASP A 37 -10.28 -15.48 0.86
CA ASP A 37 -9.72 -16.50 1.77
C ASP A 37 -9.92 -17.90 1.22
N LEU A 38 -11.13 -18.21 0.75
CA LEU A 38 -11.48 -19.49 0.15
C LEU A 38 -10.73 -19.71 -1.16
N LEU A 39 -10.64 -18.68 -2.01
CA LEU A 39 -9.89 -18.76 -3.26
C LEU A 39 -8.40 -19.00 -2.99
N TRP A 40 -7.80 -18.26 -2.05
CA TRP A 40 -6.42 -18.48 -1.65
C TRP A 40 -6.19 -19.88 -1.09
N LEU A 41 -7.07 -20.35 -0.20
CA LEU A 41 -6.95 -21.67 0.40
C LEU A 41 -7.03 -22.76 -0.69
N TRP A 42 -7.98 -22.65 -1.61
CA TRP A 42 -8.09 -23.54 -2.75
C TRP A 42 -6.84 -23.51 -3.63
N LEU A 43 -6.30 -22.34 -3.95
CA LEU A 43 -5.07 -22.18 -4.74
C LEU A 43 -3.85 -22.81 -4.05
N ARG A 44 -3.77 -22.72 -2.72
CA ARG A 44 -2.71 -23.34 -1.92
C ARG A 44 -2.85 -24.86 -1.88
N LEU A 45 -4.05 -25.37 -1.62
CA LEU A 45 -4.33 -26.81 -1.54
C LEU A 45 -4.16 -27.52 -2.90
N THR A 46 -4.52 -26.86 -3.99
CA THR A 46 -4.31 -27.38 -5.36
C THR A 46 -2.90 -27.19 -5.88
N GLY A 47 -2.02 -26.51 -5.14
CA GLY A 47 -0.65 -26.23 -5.56
C GLY A 47 -0.51 -25.23 -6.71
N ARG A 48 -1.60 -24.58 -7.13
CA ARG A 48 -1.61 -23.55 -8.19
C ARG A 48 -0.87 -22.29 -7.80
N VAL A 49 -0.75 -22.05 -6.50
CA VAL A 49 0.08 -20.99 -5.96
C VAL A 49 1.02 -21.55 -4.91
N ARG A 50 2.32 -21.32 -5.11
CA ARG A 50 3.38 -21.61 -4.15
C ARG A 50 4.32 -20.42 -4.11
N THR A 51 4.86 -20.14 -2.94
CA THR A 51 6.02 -19.24 -2.86
C THR A 51 7.23 -20.04 -3.31
N GLY A 52 7.81 -19.64 -4.44
CA GLY A 52 9.01 -20.29 -4.98
C GLY A 52 10.27 -19.85 -4.23
N VAL A 53 11.39 -20.45 -4.61
CA VAL A 53 12.72 -20.04 -4.16
C VAL A 53 13.33 -19.18 -5.26
N ALA A 54 13.92 -18.05 -4.88
CA ALA A 54 14.61 -17.17 -5.78
C ALA A 54 15.80 -17.90 -6.43
N PRO A 55 16.10 -17.64 -7.71
CA PRO A 55 17.20 -18.29 -8.39
C PRO A 55 18.55 -18.06 -7.68
N ALA A 56 19.36 -19.11 -7.61
CA ALA A 56 20.69 -19.03 -6.99
C ALA A 56 21.64 -18.07 -7.74
N ASP A 57 21.39 -17.85 -9.03
CA ASP A 57 22.14 -16.97 -9.92
C ASP A 57 21.56 -15.54 -9.94
N SER A 58 21.17 -15.02 -8.78
CA SER A 58 20.61 -13.67 -8.64
C SER A 58 21.58 -12.55 -9.06
N ASP A 59 22.88 -12.84 -9.13
CA ASP A 59 23.93 -11.91 -9.58
C ASP A 59 24.23 -12.02 -11.07
N ALA A 60 23.48 -12.85 -11.82
CA ALA A 60 23.65 -13.01 -13.25
C ALA A 60 23.42 -11.67 -14.01
N PRO A 61 24.03 -11.51 -15.20
CA PRO A 61 23.75 -10.37 -16.08
C PRO A 61 22.27 -10.23 -16.38
N LEU A 62 21.80 -8.98 -16.45
CA LEU A 62 20.42 -8.66 -16.81
C LEU A 62 20.20 -8.90 -18.30
N ARG A 63 18.95 -9.08 -18.74
CA ARG A 63 18.65 -9.16 -20.19
C ARG A 63 18.82 -7.82 -20.91
N GLY A 64 18.90 -6.73 -20.16
CA GLY A 64 19.12 -5.40 -20.68
C GLY A 64 19.22 -4.39 -19.55
N VAL A 65 19.37 -3.12 -19.93
CA VAL A 65 19.55 -2.02 -18.98
C VAL A 65 18.32 -1.87 -18.10
N ALA A 66 18.54 -1.90 -16.77
CA ALA A 66 17.52 -1.63 -15.78
C ALA A 66 17.71 -0.24 -15.18
N ALA A 67 16.76 0.65 -15.42
CA ALA A 67 16.78 2.01 -14.91
C ALA A 67 15.95 2.10 -13.62
N VAL A 68 16.59 2.40 -12.48
CA VAL A 68 15.92 2.60 -11.19
C VAL A 68 15.69 4.09 -10.99
N LEU A 69 14.45 4.51 -10.82
CA LEU A 69 14.09 5.90 -10.55
C LEU A 69 13.85 6.07 -9.06
N VAL A 70 14.63 6.95 -8.42
CA VAL A 70 14.55 7.24 -6.99
C VAL A 70 14.23 8.71 -6.78
N PRO A 71 12.96 9.10 -6.61
CA PRO A 71 12.61 10.47 -6.25
C PRO A 71 12.90 10.72 -4.76
N ALA A 72 13.49 11.86 -4.41
CA ALA A 72 13.80 12.21 -3.03
C ALA A 72 13.46 13.67 -2.69
N TRP A 73 12.84 13.88 -1.53
CA TRP A 73 12.54 15.20 -0.97
C TRP A 73 12.68 15.18 0.55
N GLN A 74 13.65 15.92 1.07
CA GLN A 74 14.02 15.97 2.50
C GLN A 74 14.45 14.61 3.06
N GLU A 75 15.16 13.81 2.27
CA GLU A 75 15.58 12.44 2.59
C GLU A 75 17.09 12.29 2.87
N ALA A 76 17.74 13.40 3.25
CA ALA A 76 19.17 13.44 3.56
C ALA A 76 19.62 12.40 4.59
N ALA A 77 18.73 12.01 5.52
CA ALA A 77 19.02 11.04 6.58
C ALA A 77 19.12 9.59 6.09
N VAL A 78 18.51 9.26 4.95
CA VAL A 78 18.34 7.86 4.49
C VAL A 78 18.92 7.61 3.10
N VAL A 79 18.87 8.60 2.20
CA VAL A 79 19.16 8.39 0.77
C VAL A 79 20.59 7.92 0.50
N GLY A 80 21.58 8.43 1.25
CA GLY A 80 22.97 8.00 1.09
C GLY A 80 23.17 6.53 1.47
N ALA A 81 22.52 6.09 2.56
CA ALA A 81 22.56 4.71 3.00
C ALA A 81 21.82 3.79 2.04
N MET A 82 20.65 4.23 1.54
CA MET A 82 19.89 3.51 0.53
C MET A 82 20.71 3.32 -0.76
N LEU A 83 21.28 4.39 -1.31
CA LEU A 83 22.09 4.31 -2.55
C LEU A 83 23.29 3.39 -2.39
N THR A 84 24.04 3.54 -1.29
CA THR A 84 25.20 2.69 -0.99
C THR A 84 24.81 1.22 -0.86
N HIS A 85 23.71 0.93 -0.16
CA HIS A 85 23.20 -0.43 -0.02
C HIS A 85 22.75 -1.01 -1.37
N THR A 86 21.97 -0.26 -2.14
CA THR A 86 21.42 -0.72 -3.43
C THR A 86 22.52 -1.02 -4.44
N LEU A 87 23.52 -0.15 -4.57
CA LEU A 87 24.67 -0.36 -5.45
C LEU A 87 25.50 -1.60 -5.06
N LYS A 88 25.59 -1.89 -3.76
CA LYS A 88 26.27 -3.08 -3.24
C LYS A 88 25.44 -4.35 -3.42
N ALA A 89 24.12 -4.27 -3.18
CA ALA A 89 23.21 -5.40 -3.23
C ALA A 89 22.94 -5.87 -4.67
N TRP A 90 23.04 -4.98 -5.64
CA TRP A 90 22.83 -5.25 -7.06
C TRP A 90 24.13 -5.00 -7.84
N PRO A 91 25.00 -6.01 -8.01
CA PRO A 91 26.32 -5.85 -8.63
C PRO A 91 26.30 -5.72 -10.16
N GLN A 92 25.14 -5.86 -10.80
CA GLN A 92 25.02 -5.90 -12.25
C GLN A 92 25.50 -4.61 -12.91
N SER A 93 26.24 -4.73 -14.01
CA SER A 93 26.79 -3.60 -14.79
C SER A 93 25.72 -2.83 -15.57
N ASP A 94 24.64 -3.50 -15.95
CA ASP A 94 23.52 -2.92 -16.70
C ASP A 94 22.50 -2.18 -15.81
N LEU A 95 22.76 -2.13 -14.50
CA LEU A 95 22.01 -1.29 -13.56
C LEU A 95 22.35 0.19 -13.78
N ARG A 96 21.33 1.05 -13.80
CA ARG A 96 21.47 2.50 -13.78
C ARG A 96 20.49 3.10 -12.78
N ILE A 97 20.99 3.80 -11.77
CA ILE A 97 20.17 4.47 -10.77
C ILE A 97 20.09 5.96 -11.10
N TYR A 98 18.89 6.48 -11.26
CA TYR A 98 18.59 7.89 -11.43
C TYR A 98 18.01 8.41 -10.13
N ALA A 99 18.84 9.07 -9.33
CA ALA A 99 18.47 9.63 -8.03
C ALA A 99 18.11 11.11 -8.19
N GLY A 100 16.85 11.45 -7.92
CA GLY A 100 16.27 12.76 -8.15
C GLY A 100 16.15 13.56 -6.87
N CYS A 101 16.59 14.82 -6.88
CA CYS A 101 16.35 15.75 -5.79
C CYS A 101 16.01 17.15 -6.32
N TYR A 102 15.33 17.96 -5.52
CA TYR A 102 14.96 19.32 -5.90
C TYR A 102 16.11 20.30 -5.65
N ARG A 103 16.25 21.34 -6.49
CA ARG A 103 17.34 22.34 -6.37
C ARG A 103 17.44 23.03 -5.00
N ASN A 104 16.33 23.12 -4.27
CA ASN A 104 16.25 23.76 -2.95
C ASN A 104 16.46 22.78 -1.79
N ASP A 105 16.75 21.52 -2.05
CA ASP A 105 17.08 20.51 -1.04
C ASP A 105 18.57 20.15 -1.07
N THR A 106 19.39 21.11 -0.62
CA THR A 106 20.85 20.99 -0.63
C THR A 106 21.36 19.88 0.29
N ALA A 107 20.63 19.56 1.35
CA ALA A 107 20.99 18.51 2.30
C ALA A 107 20.89 17.13 1.66
N THR A 108 19.76 16.82 1.01
CA THR A 108 19.59 15.55 0.29
C THR A 108 20.57 15.44 -0.88
N LEU A 109 20.79 16.52 -1.63
CA LEU A 109 21.78 16.54 -2.71
C LEU A 109 23.19 16.21 -2.20
N THR A 110 23.59 16.77 -1.06
CA THR A 110 24.91 16.50 -0.46
C THR A 110 25.03 15.04 -0.04
N ALA A 111 23.97 14.46 0.55
CA ALA A 111 23.94 13.04 0.90
C ALA A 111 24.03 12.12 -0.33
N MET A 112 23.38 12.48 -1.44
CA MET A 112 23.47 11.74 -2.71
C MET A 112 24.88 11.82 -3.32
N LEU A 113 25.49 13.02 -3.32
CA LEU A 113 26.84 13.22 -3.86
C LEU A 113 27.91 12.40 -3.12
N ALA A 114 27.73 12.15 -1.82
CA ALA A 114 28.60 11.27 -1.05
C ALA A 114 28.57 9.80 -1.54
N ALA A 115 27.50 9.38 -2.23
CA ALA A 115 27.40 8.05 -2.85
C ALA A 115 27.83 8.04 -4.33
N ALA A 116 28.15 9.19 -4.92
CA ALA A 116 28.41 9.37 -6.37
C ALA A 116 29.79 8.89 -6.85
N HIS A 117 30.33 7.84 -6.23
CA HIS A 117 31.58 7.22 -6.65
C HIS A 117 31.36 6.07 -7.64
N ASP A 118 30.14 5.53 -7.72
CA ASP A 118 29.80 4.43 -8.62
C ASP A 118 29.26 4.98 -9.97
N PRO A 119 29.81 4.58 -11.13
CA PRO A 119 29.38 5.07 -12.44
C PRO A 119 27.94 4.69 -12.81
N ARG A 120 27.32 3.75 -12.07
CA ARG A 120 25.92 3.36 -12.27
C ARG A 120 24.94 4.36 -11.65
N LEU A 121 25.41 5.26 -10.78
CA LEU A 121 24.59 6.30 -10.15
C LEU A 121 24.61 7.60 -10.95
N ARG A 122 23.43 8.14 -11.21
CA ARG A 122 23.19 9.43 -11.87
C ARG A 122 22.34 10.30 -10.98
N ILE A 123 22.88 11.44 -10.58
CA ILE A 123 22.14 12.42 -9.78
C ILE A 123 21.46 13.39 -10.74
N VAL A 124 20.15 13.54 -10.59
CA VAL A 124 19.31 14.39 -11.42
C VAL A 124 18.71 15.47 -10.54
N VAL A 125 19.13 16.72 -10.77
CA VAL A 125 18.58 17.86 -10.03
C VAL A 125 17.35 18.39 -10.78
N HIS A 126 16.24 18.51 -10.05
CA HIS A 126 15.04 19.15 -10.54
C HIS A 126 15.24 20.67 -10.59
N ASP A 127 14.87 21.25 -11.71
CA ASP A 127 14.94 22.69 -11.99
C ASP A 127 13.94 23.53 -11.16
N CYS A 128 12.82 22.96 -10.74
CA CYS A 128 11.83 23.57 -9.86
C CYS A 128 12.24 23.51 -8.38
N ALA A 129 11.82 24.53 -7.61
CA ALA A 129 11.89 24.44 -6.15
C ALA A 129 10.77 23.52 -5.65
N GLY A 130 11.13 22.48 -4.90
CA GLY A 130 10.20 21.53 -4.32
C GLY A 130 9.55 22.00 -3.01
N PRO A 131 8.55 21.23 -2.53
CA PRO A 131 8.05 20.03 -3.18
C PRO A 131 7.03 20.37 -4.28
N THR A 132 7.07 19.62 -5.38
CA THR A 132 5.94 19.49 -6.30
C THR A 132 5.18 18.21 -5.94
N THR A 133 5.36 17.12 -6.68
CA THR A 133 4.83 15.78 -6.35
C THR A 133 5.86 14.70 -6.65
N LYS A 134 5.68 13.50 -6.08
CA LYS A 134 6.52 12.33 -6.39
C LYS A 134 6.49 12.02 -7.90
N ALA A 135 5.29 12.04 -8.49
CA ALA A 135 5.06 11.86 -9.92
C ALA A 135 5.81 12.88 -10.81
N ASP A 136 5.84 14.16 -10.43
CA ASP A 136 6.59 15.20 -11.15
C ASP A 136 8.10 14.90 -11.12
N CYS A 137 8.63 14.56 -9.94
CA CYS A 137 10.02 14.14 -9.80
C CYS A 137 10.33 12.89 -10.64
N LEU A 138 9.46 11.88 -10.64
CA LEU A 138 9.60 10.68 -11.47
C LEU A 138 9.59 11.01 -12.97
N ASN A 139 8.77 11.96 -13.43
CA ASN A 139 8.77 12.41 -14.83
C ASN A 139 10.09 13.11 -15.19
N ARG A 140 10.66 13.90 -14.29
CA ARG A 140 11.98 14.53 -14.48
C ARG A 140 13.09 13.48 -14.58
N LEU A 141 13.02 12.42 -13.77
CA LEU A 141 13.95 11.29 -13.82
C LEU A 141 13.81 10.48 -15.12
N TYR A 142 12.58 10.23 -15.55
CA TYR A 142 12.28 9.55 -16.81
C TYR A 142 12.78 10.35 -18.02
N ALA A 143 12.67 11.68 -18.00
CA ALA A 143 13.26 12.53 -19.04
C ALA A 143 14.79 12.45 -19.08
N ALA A 144 15.45 12.38 -17.92
CA ALA A 144 16.91 12.16 -17.84
C ALA A 144 17.32 10.80 -18.43
N LEU A 145 16.52 9.76 -18.16
CA LEU A 145 16.72 8.45 -18.78
C LEU A 145 16.66 8.53 -20.30
N ILE A 146 15.65 9.17 -20.88
CA ILE A 146 15.51 9.32 -22.34
C ILE A 146 16.68 10.09 -22.94
N GLU A 147 17.13 11.15 -22.27
CA GLU A 147 18.30 11.91 -22.69
C GLU A 147 19.57 11.05 -22.71
N ASP A 148 19.77 10.23 -21.69
CA ASP A 148 20.90 9.30 -21.62
C ASP A 148 20.80 8.17 -22.64
N GLU A 149 19.60 7.63 -22.90
CA GLU A 149 19.35 6.67 -23.98
C GLU A 149 19.81 7.24 -25.32
N THR A 150 19.42 8.50 -25.59
CA THR A 150 19.76 9.23 -26.82
C THR A 150 21.26 9.48 -26.94
N ARG A 151 21.90 9.95 -25.87
CA ARG A 151 23.36 10.26 -25.85
C ARG A 151 24.21 9.00 -25.89
N GLY A 152 23.79 7.95 -25.18
CA GLY A 152 24.55 6.73 -24.99
C GLY A 152 24.27 5.65 -26.04
N GLY A 153 23.29 5.83 -26.92
CA GLY A 153 22.94 4.86 -27.96
C GLY A 153 22.44 3.53 -27.38
N PHE A 154 21.73 3.57 -26.25
CA PHE A 154 21.14 2.38 -25.63
C PHE A 154 19.64 2.58 -25.41
N ARG A 155 18.95 1.49 -25.12
CA ARG A 155 17.56 1.51 -24.66
C ARG A 155 17.44 0.74 -23.36
N ALA A 156 16.84 1.35 -22.34
CA ALA A 156 16.45 0.66 -21.12
C ALA A 156 15.40 -0.40 -21.44
N ARG A 157 15.62 -1.59 -20.90
CA ARG A 157 14.64 -2.68 -20.96
C ARG A 157 13.51 -2.42 -19.98
N SER A 158 13.88 -1.99 -18.77
CA SER A 158 12.98 -1.85 -17.65
C SER A 158 13.19 -0.53 -16.92
N VAL A 159 12.10 -0.04 -16.33
CA VAL A 159 12.08 1.09 -15.41
C VAL A 159 11.54 0.60 -14.08
N ILE A 160 12.32 0.76 -13.02
CA ILE A 160 12.04 0.29 -11.67
C ILE A 160 11.76 1.51 -10.79
N LEU A 161 10.68 1.47 -10.01
CA LEU A 161 10.41 2.51 -9.02
C LEU A 161 10.89 2.07 -7.65
N HIS A 162 11.55 2.97 -6.94
CA HIS A 162 12.10 2.70 -5.62
C HIS A 162 12.19 3.98 -4.79
N ASP A 163 11.78 3.92 -3.52
CA ASP A 163 11.78 5.08 -2.63
C ASP A 163 13.12 5.27 -1.93
N ALA A 164 13.38 6.48 -1.43
CA ALA A 164 14.69 6.90 -0.93
C ALA A 164 15.06 6.27 0.42
N GLU A 165 14.08 5.78 1.16
CA GLU A 165 14.15 5.18 2.49
C GLU A 165 14.11 3.65 2.48
N ASP A 166 13.85 3.06 1.32
CA ASP A 166 13.54 1.65 1.18
C ASP A 166 14.77 0.79 0.91
N MET A 167 14.80 -0.39 1.52
CA MET A 167 15.89 -1.32 1.38
C MET A 167 15.56 -2.44 0.40
N VAL A 168 16.40 -2.57 -0.64
CA VAL A 168 16.30 -3.65 -1.63
C VAL A 168 16.84 -4.97 -1.09
N HIS A 169 16.27 -6.06 -1.58
CA HIS A 169 16.82 -7.41 -1.41
C HIS A 169 17.81 -7.73 -2.55
N PRO A 170 18.94 -8.43 -2.31
CA PRO A 170 19.92 -8.75 -3.36
C PRO A 170 19.31 -9.47 -4.58
N ALA A 171 18.45 -10.46 -4.34
CA ALA A 171 17.75 -11.19 -5.39
C ALA A 171 16.63 -10.41 -6.12
N ALA A 172 16.27 -9.20 -5.68
CA ALA A 172 15.12 -8.49 -6.22
C ALA A 172 15.31 -8.07 -7.68
N LEU A 173 16.48 -7.54 -8.05
CA LEU A 173 16.71 -7.03 -9.41
C LEU A 173 16.59 -8.13 -10.47
N ALA A 174 17.20 -9.29 -10.23
CA ALA A 174 17.10 -10.42 -11.15
C ALA A 174 15.68 -10.98 -11.24
N LEU A 175 14.90 -10.96 -10.15
CA LEU A 175 13.50 -11.39 -10.19
C LEU A 175 12.61 -10.40 -10.97
N LEU A 176 12.84 -9.09 -10.82
CA LEU A 176 12.15 -8.07 -11.61
C LEU A 176 12.47 -8.24 -13.11
N ASP A 177 13.76 -8.40 -13.44
CA ASP A 177 14.22 -8.57 -14.82
C ASP A 177 13.65 -9.84 -15.48
N ARG A 178 13.66 -10.98 -14.78
CA ARG A 178 13.05 -12.23 -15.27
C ARG A 178 11.54 -12.17 -15.33
N GLY A 179 10.89 -11.52 -14.37
CA GLY A 179 9.43 -11.37 -14.37
C GLY A 179 8.94 -10.63 -15.61
N LEU A 180 9.73 -9.70 -16.14
CA LEU A 180 9.46 -8.98 -17.38
C LEU A 180 9.68 -9.82 -18.67
N ASP A 181 10.12 -11.07 -18.56
CA ASP A 181 10.09 -12.03 -19.69
C ASP A 181 8.64 -12.47 -19.98
N GLU A 182 7.78 -12.47 -18.96
CA GLU A 182 6.40 -12.98 -19.03
C GLU A 182 5.33 -11.90 -18.84
N ALA A 183 5.76 -10.65 -18.56
CA ALA A 183 4.86 -9.57 -18.19
C ALA A 183 5.38 -8.17 -18.56
N ASP A 184 4.46 -7.21 -18.60
CA ASP A 184 4.76 -5.79 -18.81
C ASP A 184 4.98 -5.04 -17.49
N PHE A 185 4.46 -5.60 -16.39
CA PHE A 185 4.57 -5.05 -15.05
C PHE A 185 4.81 -6.16 -14.03
N VAL A 186 5.80 -5.97 -13.17
CA VAL A 186 6.14 -6.89 -12.09
C VAL A 186 6.14 -6.13 -10.77
N GLN A 187 5.44 -6.67 -9.78
CA GLN A 187 5.44 -6.16 -8.41
C GLN A 187 6.00 -7.22 -7.46
N LEU A 188 7.01 -6.84 -6.68
CA LEU A 188 7.49 -7.64 -5.55
C LEU A 188 6.70 -7.31 -4.27
N PRO A 189 6.73 -8.19 -3.26
CA PRO A 189 6.18 -7.88 -1.95
C PRO A 189 6.86 -6.67 -1.30
N VAL A 190 6.08 -5.96 -0.49
CA VAL A 190 6.58 -4.95 0.44
C VAL A 190 6.49 -5.53 1.85
N ARG A 191 7.57 -5.41 2.62
CA ARG A 191 7.70 -5.97 3.97
C ARG A 191 8.05 -4.86 4.97
N PRO A 192 7.08 -4.38 5.75
CA PRO A 192 7.33 -3.46 6.85
C PRO A 192 8.35 -4.00 7.86
N GLU A 193 9.31 -3.18 8.26
CA GLU A 193 10.26 -3.55 9.30
C GLU A 193 9.71 -3.25 10.70
N PRO A 194 9.72 -4.24 11.63
CA PRO A 194 9.31 -4.02 13.00
C PRO A 194 10.17 -2.96 13.69
N GLN A 195 9.51 -2.03 14.39
CA GLN A 195 10.19 -0.94 15.09
C GLN A 195 10.01 -1.10 16.60
N ALA A 196 11.11 -1.32 17.32
CA ALA A 196 11.08 -1.49 18.77
C ALA A 196 10.45 -0.28 19.50
N GLY A 197 10.68 0.93 18.98
CA GLY A 197 10.11 2.18 19.51
C GLY A 197 8.64 2.44 19.11
N SER A 198 8.05 1.64 18.22
CA SER A 198 6.66 1.83 17.76
C SER A 198 5.97 0.49 17.44
N ARG A 199 5.99 -0.42 18.42
CA ARG A 199 5.39 -1.76 18.28
C ARG A 199 3.90 -1.76 17.95
N TRP A 200 3.19 -0.71 18.38
CA TRP A 200 1.74 -0.58 18.17
C TRP A 200 1.43 0.10 16.83
N ILE A 201 1.98 1.29 16.60
CA ILE A 201 1.66 2.10 15.43
C ILE A 201 2.45 1.63 14.20
N ALA A 202 3.78 1.57 14.21
CA ALA A 202 4.48 1.00 13.05
C ALA A 202 4.15 -0.48 12.86
N GLY A 203 3.93 -1.20 13.96
CA GLY A 203 3.57 -2.61 13.92
C GLY A 203 2.32 -2.91 13.11
N HIS A 204 1.24 -2.11 13.19
CA HIS A 204 -0.01 -2.48 12.49
C HIS A 204 0.17 -2.62 10.96
N TYR A 205 1.16 -1.94 10.38
CA TYR A 205 1.55 -2.12 8.99
C TYR A 205 2.14 -3.51 8.74
N CYS A 206 3.01 -4.03 9.62
CA CYS A 206 3.53 -5.40 9.53
C CYS A 206 2.39 -6.42 9.39
N ASP A 207 1.34 -6.23 10.19
CA ASP A 207 0.19 -7.12 10.25
C ASP A 207 -0.65 -7.05 8.96
N GLU A 208 -0.91 -5.84 8.47
CA GLU A 208 -1.68 -5.59 7.24
C GLU A 208 -0.97 -6.10 5.99
N PHE A 209 0.33 -5.80 5.87
CA PHE A 209 1.13 -6.18 4.70
C PHE A 209 1.44 -7.68 4.67
N ALA A 210 1.68 -8.32 5.82
CA ALA A 210 1.87 -9.77 5.87
C ALA A 210 0.67 -10.52 5.28
N GLU A 211 -0.54 -10.05 5.59
CA GLU A 211 -1.75 -10.64 5.03
C GLU A 211 -2.00 -10.20 3.58
N SER A 212 -1.90 -8.91 3.25
CA SER A 212 -2.22 -8.42 1.89
C SER A 212 -1.24 -8.97 0.85
N HIS A 213 0.07 -8.96 1.10
CA HIS A 213 1.11 -9.50 0.22
C HIS A 213 1.30 -11.02 0.35
N GLY A 214 0.78 -11.63 1.42
CA GLY A 214 0.76 -13.09 1.61
C GLY A 214 -0.43 -13.79 0.95
N LYS A 215 -1.53 -13.05 0.74
CA LYS A 215 -2.82 -13.60 0.30
C LYS A 215 -3.51 -12.81 -0.80
N ALA A 216 -3.87 -11.55 -0.54
CA ALA A 216 -4.74 -10.80 -1.44
C ALA A 216 -4.08 -10.52 -2.80
N MET A 217 -2.82 -10.04 -2.81
CA MET A 217 -2.07 -9.79 -4.04
C MET A 217 -1.77 -11.07 -4.82
N VAL A 218 -1.57 -12.18 -4.09
CA VAL A 218 -1.33 -13.49 -4.67
C VAL A 218 -2.57 -14.02 -5.40
N VAL A 219 -3.75 -13.87 -4.79
CA VAL A 219 -5.02 -14.21 -5.44
C VAL A 219 -5.27 -13.31 -6.65
N ARG A 220 -5.03 -12.01 -6.51
CA ARG A 220 -5.23 -11.04 -7.59
C ARG A 220 -4.35 -11.32 -8.81
N ASP A 221 -3.08 -11.66 -8.60
CA ASP A 221 -2.16 -12.11 -9.65
C ASP A 221 -2.68 -13.34 -10.38
N TRP A 222 -3.19 -14.33 -9.63
CA TRP A 222 -3.75 -15.54 -10.22
C TRP A 222 -5.01 -15.25 -11.06
N LEU A 223 -5.84 -14.28 -10.63
CA LEU A 223 -7.02 -13.82 -11.37
C LEU A 223 -6.67 -13.07 -12.68
N ARG A 224 -5.40 -12.69 -12.90
CA ARG A 224 -4.93 -11.95 -14.09
C ARG A 224 -5.70 -10.66 -14.37
N VAL A 225 -6.10 -9.98 -13.30
CA VAL A 225 -6.73 -8.65 -13.35
C VAL A 225 -5.71 -7.56 -13.02
N GLY A 226 -6.05 -6.30 -13.30
CA GLY A 226 -5.17 -5.16 -13.06
C GLY A 226 -4.56 -5.18 -11.66
N LEU A 227 -3.23 -5.08 -11.57
CA LEU A 227 -2.47 -5.16 -10.32
C LEU A 227 -2.00 -3.76 -9.92
N PRO A 228 -2.25 -3.30 -8.68
CA PRO A 228 -1.77 -2.01 -8.25
C PRO A 228 -0.26 -2.06 -8.01
N SER A 229 0.44 -0.96 -8.30
CA SER A 229 1.81 -0.83 -7.80
C SER A 229 1.83 -0.27 -6.39
N ALA A 230 2.79 -0.76 -5.59
CA ALA A 230 3.11 -0.19 -4.30
C ALA A 230 4.02 1.05 -4.40
N GLY A 231 4.51 1.39 -5.60
CA GLY A 231 5.44 2.50 -5.82
C GLY A 231 6.90 2.20 -5.56
N VAL A 232 7.16 1.00 -5.05
CA VAL A 232 8.47 0.49 -4.67
C VAL A 232 8.57 -0.99 -5.01
N GLY A 233 9.78 -1.47 -5.29
CA GLY A 233 10.01 -2.89 -5.60
C GLY A 233 9.22 -3.35 -6.82
N CYS A 234 8.99 -2.47 -7.79
CA CYS A 234 8.18 -2.73 -8.96
C CYS A 234 8.94 -2.37 -10.23
N ALA A 235 8.69 -3.10 -11.33
CA ALA A 235 9.34 -2.89 -12.60
C ALA A 235 8.31 -2.85 -13.73
N PHE A 236 8.47 -1.89 -14.63
CA PHE A 236 7.69 -1.75 -15.85
C PHE A 236 8.58 -2.03 -17.05
N SER A 237 8.03 -2.71 -18.05
CA SER A 237 8.67 -2.78 -19.37
C SER A 237 8.72 -1.37 -19.94
N ARG A 238 9.82 -1.04 -20.62
CA ARG A 238 10.01 0.28 -21.21
C ARG A 238 8.90 0.62 -22.22
N ALA A 239 8.41 -0.37 -22.96
CA ALA A 239 7.30 -0.25 -23.90
C ALA A 239 5.96 0.05 -23.19
N SER A 240 5.72 -0.54 -22.02
CA SER A 240 4.49 -0.29 -21.25
C SER A 240 4.39 1.17 -20.79
N LEU A 241 5.50 1.76 -20.31
CA LEU A 241 5.51 3.18 -19.93
C LEU A 241 5.29 4.11 -21.13
N GLU A 242 5.85 3.79 -22.29
CA GLU A 242 5.57 4.52 -23.54
C GLU A 242 4.09 4.45 -23.92
N ALA A 243 3.48 3.27 -23.82
CA ALA A 243 2.05 3.08 -24.11
C ALA A 243 1.17 3.83 -23.10
N ILE A 244 1.54 3.88 -21.81
CA ILE A 244 0.86 4.69 -20.80
C ILE A 244 0.96 6.18 -21.15
N ALA A 245 2.15 6.68 -21.47
CA ALA A 245 2.37 8.07 -21.86
C ALA A 245 1.53 8.44 -23.11
N ALA A 246 1.52 7.55 -24.11
CA ALA A 246 0.72 7.71 -25.33
C ALA A 246 -0.79 7.72 -25.05
N GLN A 247 -1.30 6.81 -24.21
CA GLN A 247 -2.72 6.78 -23.82
C GLN A 247 -3.15 8.07 -23.12
N ARG A 248 -2.25 8.68 -22.35
CA ARG A 248 -2.48 9.97 -21.69
C ARG A 248 -2.34 11.17 -22.62
N GLY A 249 -1.80 11.00 -23.83
CA GLY A 249 -1.45 12.12 -24.71
C GLY A 249 -0.34 13.01 -24.13
N ALA A 250 0.55 12.44 -23.31
CA ALA A 250 1.62 13.16 -22.62
C ALA A 250 2.99 12.59 -22.97
N ALA A 251 4.05 13.39 -22.80
CA ALA A 251 5.42 12.93 -23.02
C ALA A 251 5.93 11.98 -21.91
N ALA A 252 5.31 12.02 -20.73
CA ALA A 252 5.76 11.29 -19.55
C ALA A 252 4.62 10.41 -18.97
N PRO A 253 4.95 9.26 -18.34
CA PRO A 253 3.95 8.26 -17.95
C PRO A 253 3.26 8.55 -16.61
N PHE A 254 3.89 9.30 -15.71
CA PHE A 254 3.36 9.52 -14.36
C PHE A 254 2.46 10.75 -14.30
N ALA A 255 1.27 10.60 -13.71
CA ALA A 255 0.33 11.70 -13.58
C ALA A 255 0.74 12.62 -12.42
N ALA A 256 1.31 13.79 -12.73
CA ALA A 256 1.81 14.76 -11.74
C ALA A 256 0.76 15.18 -10.69
N GLU A 257 -0.52 15.22 -11.08
CA GLU A 257 -1.67 15.61 -10.24
C GLU A 257 -2.21 14.48 -9.34
N CYS A 258 -1.65 13.26 -9.44
CA CYS A 258 -2.12 12.09 -8.69
C CYS A 258 -1.32 11.92 -7.39
N LEU A 259 -2.01 11.74 -6.26
CA LEU A 259 -1.37 11.43 -4.96
C LEU A 259 -0.88 9.99 -4.85
N THR A 260 -1.33 9.13 -5.76
CA THR A 260 -1.01 7.70 -5.83
C THR A 260 -0.77 7.34 -7.30
N GLU A 261 0.17 8.05 -7.93
CA GLU A 261 0.60 7.81 -9.30
C GLU A 261 1.05 6.37 -9.53
N ASP A 262 1.66 5.77 -8.50
CA ASP A 262 2.16 4.41 -8.51
C ASP A 262 1.01 3.41 -8.67
N TYR A 263 -0.01 3.53 -7.81
CA TYR A 263 -1.24 2.73 -7.87
C TYR A 263 -1.89 2.86 -9.25
N GLU A 264 -2.01 4.09 -9.76
CA GLU A 264 -2.60 4.37 -11.07
C GLU A 264 -1.80 3.73 -12.21
N CYS A 265 -0.47 3.86 -12.18
CA CYS A 265 0.43 3.33 -13.20
C CYS A 265 0.31 1.80 -13.30
N GLY A 266 0.31 1.08 -12.18
CA GLY A 266 0.13 -0.38 -12.18
C GLY A 266 -1.20 -0.83 -12.82
N LEU A 267 -2.30 -0.13 -12.51
CA LEU A 267 -3.61 -0.47 -13.08
C LEU A 267 -3.74 -0.10 -14.56
N LEU A 268 -3.07 0.96 -15.01
CA LEU A 268 -3.11 1.39 -16.41
C LEU A 268 -2.49 0.35 -17.34
N VAL A 269 -1.48 -0.40 -16.88
CA VAL A 269 -0.91 -1.52 -17.65
C VAL A 269 -2.00 -2.50 -18.09
N GLY A 270 -2.91 -2.88 -17.19
CA GLY A 270 -4.04 -3.76 -17.54
C GLY A 270 -5.08 -3.10 -18.45
N GLN A 271 -5.25 -1.78 -18.39
CA GLN A 271 -6.19 -1.04 -19.24
C GLN A 271 -5.69 -0.87 -20.67
N ILE A 272 -4.37 -0.77 -20.87
CA ILE A 272 -3.75 -0.76 -22.19
C ILE A 272 -3.56 -2.19 -22.76
N GLY A 273 -4.08 -3.21 -22.09
CA GLY A 273 -4.00 -4.61 -22.52
C GLY A 273 -2.68 -5.30 -22.18
N GLY A 274 -1.81 -4.66 -21.40
CA GLY A 274 -0.59 -5.24 -20.88
C GLY A 274 -0.84 -6.23 -19.74
N SER A 275 0.18 -7.04 -19.44
CA SER A 275 0.10 -8.09 -18.43
C SER A 275 0.89 -7.73 -17.16
N ALA A 276 0.35 -8.10 -16.01
CA ALA A 276 0.95 -7.83 -14.70
C ALA A 276 1.20 -9.11 -13.91
N ARG A 277 2.29 -9.16 -13.14
CA ARG A 277 2.63 -10.28 -12.25
C ARG A 277 3.03 -9.81 -10.85
N PHE A 278 2.47 -10.47 -9.83
CA PHE A 278 2.95 -10.36 -8.46
C PHE A 278 3.92 -11.51 -8.16
N VAL A 279 5.22 -11.22 -8.07
CA VAL A 279 6.26 -12.25 -7.94
C VAL A 279 6.64 -12.41 -6.47
N ARG A 280 6.13 -13.46 -5.82
CA ARG A 280 6.43 -13.77 -4.43
C ARG A 280 7.41 -14.96 -4.32
N MET A 281 8.65 -14.67 -3.95
CA MET A 281 9.73 -15.66 -3.79
C MET A 281 10.42 -15.53 -2.42
N ARG A 282 11.04 -16.61 -1.95
CA ARG A 282 11.95 -16.61 -0.78
C ARG A 282 13.38 -16.88 -1.23
N ASP A 283 14.38 -16.30 -0.57
CA ASP A 283 15.78 -16.61 -0.83
C ASP A 283 16.17 -18.01 -0.31
N ALA A 284 17.42 -18.41 -0.52
CA ALA A 284 17.94 -19.70 -0.05
C ALA A 284 17.90 -19.85 1.48
N GLN A 285 17.81 -18.75 2.23
CA GLN A 285 17.68 -18.71 3.69
C GLN A 285 16.22 -18.66 4.15
N GLY A 286 15.25 -18.72 3.22
CA GLY A 286 13.81 -18.66 3.51
C GLY A 286 13.28 -17.25 3.78
N ARG A 287 14.10 -16.20 3.63
CA ARG A 287 13.67 -14.80 3.79
C ARG A 287 12.88 -14.37 2.57
N LEU A 288 11.84 -13.56 2.78
CA LEU A 288 11.04 -13.05 1.66
C LEU A 288 11.88 -12.10 0.81
N VAL A 289 11.91 -12.33 -0.50
CA VAL A 289 12.47 -11.36 -1.44
C VAL A 289 11.44 -10.25 -1.62
N ALA A 290 11.67 -9.14 -0.90
CA ALA A 290 10.75 -8.02 -0.77
C ALA A 290 11.53 -6.71 -0.65
N THR A 291 10.87 -5.61 -1.00
CA THR A 291 11.32 -4.29 -0.54
C THR A 291 10.99 -4.15 0.94
N ARG A 292 11.98 -3.75 1.74
CA ARG A 292 11.86 -3.63 3.20
C ARG A 292 11.88 -2.15 3.58
N GLU A 293 10.91 -1.71 4.36
CA GLU A 293 10.74 -0.29 4.67
C GLU A 293 10.34 -0.03 6.12
N PHE A 294 10.63 1.18 6.62
CA PHE A 294 10.12 1.64 7.90
C PHE A 294 8.89 2.52 7.73
N PHE A 295 7.75 1.98 8.13
CA PHE A 295 6.49 2.72 8.17
C PHE A 295 6.46 3.80 9.27
N PRO A 296 5.54 4.78 9.19
CA PRO A 296 5.44 5.85 10.17
C PRO A 296 5.24 5.34 11.60
N ALA A 297 6.11 5.80 12.50
CA ALA A 297 6.10 5.40 13.90
C ALA A 297 5.06 6.13 14.77
N GLY A 298 4.54 7.27 14.32
CA GLY A 298 3.66 8.14 15.09
C GLY A 298 2.21 8.11 14.59
N LEU A 299 1.25 8.35 15.49
CA LEU A 299 -0.17 8.30 15.16
C LEU A 299 -0.53 9.31 14.07
N GLY A 300 -0.07 10.55 14.23
CA GLY A 300 -0.35 11.63 13.27
C GLY A 300 0.23 11.35 11.88
N SER A 301 1.46 10.85 11.79
CA SER A 301 2.09 10.52 10.50
C SER A 301 1.47 9.28 9.85
N SER A 302 1.08 8.28 10.64
CA SER A 302 0.35 7.10 10.14
C SER A 302 -1.03 7.49 9.59
N VAL A 303 -1.79 8.33 10.30
CA VAL A 303 -3.07 8.86 9.82
C VAL A 303 -2.88 9.64 8.52
N ARG A 304 -1.85 10.50 8.41
CA ARG A 304 -1.55 11.22 7.16
C ARG A 304 -1.25 10.28 6.00
N GLN A 305 -0.42 9.27 6.20
CA GLN A 305 -0.08 8.31 5.16
C GLN A 305 -1.31 7.54 4.67
N LYS A 306 -2.12 7.00 5.59
CA LYS A 306 -3.35 6.30 5.21
C LYS A 306 -4.41 7.23 4.60
N THR A 307 -4.47 8.49 5.01
CA THR A 307 -5.29 9.50 4.35
C THR A 307 -4.89 9.66 2.89
N ARG A 308 -3.59 9.75 2.57
CA ARG A 308 -3.12 9.85 1.18
C ARG A 308 -3.56 8.64 0.35
N TRP A 309 -3.38 7.42 0.87
CA TRP A 309 -3.81 6.21 0.18
C TRP A 309 -5.33 6.16 -0.03
N MET A 310 -6.13 6.41 1.01
CA MET A 310 -7.60 6.41 0.86
C MET A 310 -8.06 7.49 -0.13
N HIS A 311 -7.45 8.68 -0.09
CA HIS A 311 -7.79 9.76 -1.01
C HIS A 311 -7.44 9.39 -2.46
N GLY A 312 -6.19 8.97 -2.71
CA GLY A 312 -5.72 8.64 -4.05
C GLY A 312 -6.40 7.42 -4.64
N ILE A 313 -6.54 6.34 -3.87
CA ILE A 313 -7.10 5.07 -4.37
C ILE A 313 -8.62 5.14 -4.50
N ALA A 314 -9.33 5.58 -3.44
CA ALA A 314 -10.78 5.49 -3.39
C ALA A 314 -11.48 6.65 -4.10
N PHE A 315 -11.01 7.89 -3.88
CA PHE A 315 -11.66 9.08 -4.43
C PHE A 315 -11.07 9.48 -5.79
N GLN A 316 -9.79 9.87 -5.86
CA GLN A 316 -9.18 10.24 -7.15
C GLN A 316 -9.17 9.07 -8.15
N GLY A 317 -8.90 7.86 -7.66
CA GLY A 317 -8.91 6.66 -8.48
C GLY A 317 -10.29 6.39 -9.09
N TRP A 318 -11.39 6.77 -8.43
CA TRP A 318 -12.73 6.71 -9.01
C TRP A 318 -12.83 7.63 -10.23
N ASP A 319 -12.48 8.90 -10.07
CA ASP A 319 -12.64 9.92 -11.12
C ASP A 319 -11.72 9.66 -12.32
N ARG A 320 -10.49 9.21 -12.04
CA ARG A 320 -9.42 9.10 -13.05
C ARG A 320 -9.43 7.77 -13.78
N LEU A 321 -9.66 6.67 -13.07
CA LEU A 321 -9.60 5.32 -13.64
C LEU A 321 -10.97 4.71 -13.92
N GLY A 322 -12.05 5.36 -13.50
CA GLY A 322 -13.42 4.91 -13.70
C GLY A 322 -13.70 3.51 -13.14
N TRP A 323 -14.72 2.86 -13.69
CA TRP A 323 -15.11 1.49 -13.37
C TRP A 323 -14.95 0.61 -14.61
N ASP A 324 -14.43 -0.59 -14.40
CA ASP A 324 -14.37 -1.61 -15.44
C ASP A 324 -15.56 -2.56 -15.24
N ALA A 325 -16.32 -2.81 -16.31
CA ALA A 325 -17.53 -3.65 -16.24
C ALA A 325 -17.22 -5.15 -16.14
N ARG A 326 -15.96 -5.57 -16.39
CA ARG A 326 -15.55 -6.98 -16.24
C ARG A 326 -15.69 -7.39 -14.77
N PRO A 327 -16.42 -8.47 -14.43
CA PRO A 327 -16.78 -8.76 -13.04
C PRO A 327 -15.61 -8.87 -12.07
N LEU A 328 -14.49 -9.48 -12.49
CA LEU A 328 -13.30 -9.62 -11.64
C LEU A 328 -12.56 -8.29 -11.44
N GLU A 329 -12.49 -7.45 -12.47
CA GLU A 329 -11.91 -6.10 -12.39
C GLU A 329 -12.77 -5.21 -11.49
N LEU A 330 -14.09 -5.25 -11.69
CA LEU A 330 -15.06 -4.54 -10.85
C LEU A 330 -14.91 -4.95 -9.38
N TRP A 331 -14.84 -6.26 -9.12
CA TRP A 331 -14.66 -6.79 -7.77
C TRP A 331 -13.37 -6.27 -7.11
N MET A 332 -12.23 -6.35 -7.81
CA MET A 332 -10.96 -5.84 -7.25
C MET A 332 -10.97 -4.33 -7.05
N ARG A 333 -11.57 -3.55 -7.96
CA ARG A 333 -11.72 -2.10 -7.79
C ARG A 333 -12.62 -1.73 -6.62
N LEU A 334 -13.72 -2.46 -6.41
CA LEU A 334 -14.57 -2.28 -5.23
C LEU A 334 -13.77 -2.54 -3.94
N ARG A 335 -12.96 -3.60 -3.92
CA ARG A 335 -12.08 -3.92 -2.79
C ARG A 335 -11.03 -2.84 -2.51
N ASP A 336 -10.43 -2.29 -3.55
CA ASP A 336 -9.44 -1.20 -3.42
C ASP A 336 -10.09 0.08 -2.86
N ARG A 337 -11.32 0.37 -3.29
CA ARG A 337 -12.01 1.64 -3.00
C ARG A 337 -12.95 1.60 -1.79
N ARG A 338 -13.12 0.46 -1.11
CA ARG A 338 -14.06 0.33 0.03
C ARG A 338 -13.60 1.03 1.31
N ALA A 339 -12.33 1.44 1.41
CA ALA A 339 -11.75 1.95 2.65
C ALA A 339 -12.54 3.11 3.31
N PRO A 340 -13.07 4.11 2.57
CA PRO A 340 -13.90 5.16 3.17
C PRO A 340 -15.20 4.63 3.78
N LEU A 341 -15.87 3.69 3.10
CA LEU A 341 -17.07 3.04 3.64
C LEU A 341 -16.74 2.21 4.88
N THR A 342 -15.64 1.44 4.84
CA THR A 342 -15.16 0.69 6.01
C THR A 342 -14.88 1.62 7.19
N ALA A 343 -14.30 2.80 6.97
CA ALA A 343 -14.07 3.78 8.03
C ALA A 343 -15.37 4.28 8.69
N ILE A 344 -16.44 4.50 7.91
CA ILE A 344 -17.76 4.87 8.43
C ILE A 344 -18.38 3.72 9.23
N VAL A 345 -18.33 2.50 8.70
CA VAL A 345 -18.85 1.30 9.37
C VAL A 345 -18.12 1.04 10.69
N LEU A 346 -16.79 1.18 10.70
CA LEU A 346 -16.00 1.11 11.93
C LEU A 346 -16.37 2.22 12.90
N ALA A 347 -16.53 3.47 12.46
CA ALA A 347 -16.95 4.56 13.33
C ALA A 347 -18.30 4.28 14.00
N SER A 348 -19.29 3.77 13.24
CA SER A 348 -20.58 3.33 13.76
C SER A 348 -20.43 2.22 14.80
N ALA A 349 -19.61 1.21 14.52
CA ALA A 349 -19.36 0.10 15.44
C ALA A 349 -18.71 0.55 16.76
N TYR A 350 -17.74 1.46 16.69
CA TYR A 350 -17.08 2.00 17.89
C TYR A 350 -17.99 2.92 18.69
N LEU A 351 -18.88 3.65 18.02
CA LEU A 351 -19.91 4.42 18.69
C LEU A 351 -20.90 3.50 19.43
N LEU A 352 -21.29 2.38 18.82
CA LEU A 352 -22.13 1.36 19.48
C LEU A 352 -21.47 0.77 20.73
N LEU A 353 -20.15 0.58 20.74
CA LEU A 353 -19.42 0.14 21.94
C LEU A 353 -19.54 1.13 23.12
N ILE A 354 -19.91 2.38 22.86
CA ILE A 354 -20.17 3.41 23.87
C ILE A 354 -21.67 3.47 24.20
N ILE A 355 -22.54 3.47 23.19
CA ILE A 355 -23.99 3.63 23.36
C ILE A 355 -24.61 2.41 24.04
N SER A 356 -24.27 1.19 23.60
CA SER A 356 -24.92 -0.03 24.10
C SER A 356 -24.71 -0.25 25.61
N PRO A 357 -23.50 -0.05 26.20
CA PRO A 357 -23.34 -0.12 27.65
C PRO A 357 -24.15 0.95 28.42
N LEU A 358 -24.27 2.16 27.88
CA LEU A 358 -25.05 3.24 28.52
C LEU A 358 -26.55 2.88 28.56
N LEU A 359 -27.08 2.36 27.45
CA LEU A 359 -28.47 1.90 27.38
C LEU A 359 -28.71 0.65 28.22
N PHE A 360 -27.73 -0.27 28.30
CA PHE A 360 -27.78 -1.41 29.19
C PHE A 360 -27.88 -0.99 30.66
N ILE A 361 -27.02 -0.06 31.10
CA ILE A 361 -27.09 0.48 32.48
C ILE A 361 -28.42 1.20 32.72
N ALA A 362 -28.89 2.02 31.76
CA ALA A 362 -30.20 2.68 31.87
C ALA A 362 -31.36 1.66 31.96
N SER A 363 -31.23 0.51 31.29
CA SER A 363 -32.20 -0.58 31.40
C SER A 363 -32.19 -1.23 32.78
N GLU A 364 -31.01 -1.54 33.33
CA GLU A 364 -30.89 -2.11 34.68
C GLU A 364 -31.42 -1.16 35.76
N LEU A 365 -31.33 0.16 35.54
CA LEU A 365 -31.91 1.19 36.41
C LEU A 365 -33.41 1.43 36.17
N GLY A 366 -34.04 0.72 35.24
CA GLY A 366 -35.45 0.89 34.87
C GLY A 366 -35.78 2.22 34.17
N ALA A 367 -34.76 2.95 33.71
CA ALA A 367 -34.91 4.24 33.02
C ALA A 367 -35.14 4.08 31.50
N TYR A 368 -34.84 2.92 30.95
CA TYR A 368 -34.98 2.56 29.54
C TYR A 368 -35.49 1.12 29.42
N HIS A 369 -36.28 0.83 28.38
CA HIS A 369 -36.68 -0.54 28.06
C HIS A 369 -36.14 -0.90 26.67
N PRO A 370 -35.19 -1.84 26.57
CA PRO A 370 -34.59 -2.22 25.30
C PRO A 370 -35.63 -2.86 24.39
N GLN A 371 -35.55 -2.53 23.11
CA GLN A 371 -36.33 -3.20 22.09
C GLN A 371 -35.80 -4.63 21.89
N PRO A 372 -36.66 -5.62 21.65
CA PRO A 372 -36.21 -6.97 21.35
C PRO A 372 -35.36 -6.98 20.07
N ILE A 373 -34.23 -7.68 20.10
CA ILE A 373 -33.38 -7.87 18.93
C ILE A 373 -34.08 -8.86 17.98
N ASP A 374 -34.34 -8.42 16.76
CA ASP A 374 -34.93 -9.24 15.72
C ASP A 374 -34.08 -10.51 15.43
N PRO A 375 -34.68 -11.69 15.17
CA PRO A 375 -33.93 -12.91 14.89
C PRO A 375 -32.93 -12.81 13.74
N LEU A 376 -33.23 -12.03 12.68
CA LEU A 376 -32.31 -11.81 11.57
C LEU A 376 -31.11 -10.97 12.00
N LEU A 377 -31.35 -9.91 12.78
CA LEU A 377 -30.27 -9.09 13.34
C LEU A 377 -29.37 -9.93 14.27
N ARG A 378 -29.97 -10.79 15.10
CA ARG A 378 -29.21 -11.74 15.93
C ARG A 378 -28.35 -12.68 15.09
N LEU A 379 -28.89 -13.22 13.99
CA LEU A 379 -28.12 -14.06 13.07
C LEU A 379 -26.95 -13.29 12.45
N LEU A 380 -27.16 -12.05 11.98
CA LEU A 380 -26.10 -11.20 11.44
C LEU A 380 -25.00 -10.94 12.47
N LEU A 381 -25.35 -10.68 13.73
CA LEU A 381 -24.38 -10.48 14.81
C LEU A 381 -23.53 -11.74 15.05
N VAL A 382 -24.15 -12.93 15.06
CA VAL A 382 -23.43 -14.21 15.20
C VAL A 382 -22.48 -14.44 14.01
N ILE A 383 -22.94 -14.19 12.79
CA ILE A 383 -22.11 -14.29 11.58
C ILE A 383 -20.92 -13.33 11.67
N ASN A 384 -21.16 -12.07 12.03
CA ASN A 384 -20.10 -11.06 12.17
C ASN A 384 -19.10 -11.40 13.28
N PHE A 385 -19.56 -11.97 14.39
CA PHE A 385 -18.68 -12.41 15.46
C PHE A 385 -17.80 -13.59 15.02
N ALA A 386 -18.38 -14.58 14.32
CA ALA A 386 -17.62 -15.68 13.73
C ALA A 386 -16.61 -15.17 12.68
N ALA A 387 -17.02 -14.23 11.83
CA ALA A 387 -16.15 -13.59 10.85
C ALA A 387 -15.01 -12.82 11.54
N LEU A 388 -15.26 -12.09 12.62
CA LEU A 388 -14.23 -11.42 13.41
C LEU A 388 -13.20 -12.43 13.94
N GLY A 389 -13.66 -13.56 14.50
CA GLY A 389 -12.77 -14.63 14.95
C GLY A 389 -11.90 -15.19 13.82
N TRP A 390 -12.50 -15.42 12.65
CA TRP A 390 -11.79 -15.84 11.44
C TRP A 390 -10.75 -14.80 10.97
N ARG A 391 -11.11 -13.51 11.00
CA ARG A 391 -10.20 -12.40 10.68
C ARG A 391 -9.02 -12.31 11.63
N CYS A 392 -9.25 -12.45 12.93
CA CYS A 392 -8.19 -12.51 13.94
C CYS A 392 -7.24 -13.68 13.68
N LEU A 393 -7.78 -14.87 13.41
CA LEU A 393 -6.98 -16.07 13.13
C LEU A 393 -6.08 -15.88 11.90
N LEU A 394 -6.64 -15.45 10.77
CA LEU A 394 -5.84 -15.26 9.56
C LEU A 394 -4.79 -14.16 9.76
N ARG A 395 -5.17 -13.03 10.37
CA ARG A 395 -4.23 -11.94 10.64
C ARG A 395 -3.07 -12.42 11.51
N ALA A 396 -3.34 -13.16 12.57
CA ALA A 396 -2.33 -13.75 13.43
C ALA A 396 -1.44 -14.75 12.67
N ALA A 397 -2.03 -15.64 11.87
CA ALA A 397 -1.30 -16.68 11.15
C ALA A 397 -0.33 -16.12 10.09
N PHE A 398 -0.78 -15.16 9.27
CA PHE A 398 0.08 -14.52 8.26
C PHE A 398 1.21 -13.72 8.92
N THR A 399 0.90 -12.96 9.97
CA THR A 399 1.90 -12.17 10.71
C THR A 399 2.91 -13.09 11.41
N ALA A 400 2.44 -14.18 12.04
CA ALA A 400 3.31 -15.14 12.71
C ALA A 400 4.25 -15.86 11.74
N HIS A 401 3.77 -16.18 10.54
CA HIS A 401 4.57 -16.84 9.51
C HIS A 401 5.69 -15.94 8.97
N GLU A 402 5.46 -14.62 8.89
CA GLU A 402 6.45 -13.69 8.31
C GLU A 402 7.39 -13.05 9.34
N TYR A 403 6.97 -12.96 10.60
CA TYR A 403 7.77 -12.34 11.67
C TYR A 403 8.02 -13.31 12.82
N SER A 404 7.02 -13.55 13.67
CA SER A 404 7.11 -14.46 14.82
C SER A 404 5.75 -14.69 15.46
N LEU A 405 5.61 -15.76 16.25
CA LEU A 405 4.39 -16.03 17.00
C LEU A 405 3.96 -14.86 17.90
N SER A 406 4.92 -14.17 18.52
CA SER A 406 4.63 -12.99 19.35
C SER A 406 4.02 -11.86 18.54
N GLU A 407 4.52 -11.61 17.32
CA GLU A 407 3.93 -10.62 16.42
C GLU A 407 2.55 -11.07 15.91
N GLY A 408 2.30 -12.37 15.75
CA GLY A 408 0.97 -12.91 15.46
C GLY A 408 -0.06 -12.61 16.54
N ILE A 409 0.30 -12.75 17.81
CA ILE A 409 -0.58 -12.38 18.94
C ILE A 409 -0.79 -10.87 18.98
N MET A 410 0.30 -10.11 18.86
CA MET A 410 0.25 -8.65 18.85
C MET A 410 -0.59 -8.10 17.69
N ALA A 411 -0.67 -8.80 16.56
CA ALA A 411 -1.49 -8.39 15.42
C ALA A 411 -2.99 -8.32 15.76
N VAL A 412 -3.48 -9.27 16.57
CA VAL A 412 -4.88 -9.26 17.06
C VAL A 412 -5.09 -8.11 18.02
N LEU A 413 -4.16 -7.91 18.96
CA LEU A 413 -4.24 -6.82 19.95
C LEU A 413 -4.15 -5.43 19.30
N ARG A 414 -3.50 -5.30 18.15
CA ARG A 414 -3.38 -4.06 17.38
C ARG A 414 -4.59 -3.73 16.51
N MET A 415 -5.51 -4.68 16.27
CA MET A 415 -6.69 -4.42 15.43
C MET A 415 -7.49 -3.19 15.88
N PRO A 416 -7.75 -2.97 17.18
CA PRO A 416 -8.49 -1.79 17.61
C PRO A 416 -7.77 -0.48 17.28
N LEU A 417 -6.45 -0.45 17.43
CA LEU A 417 -5.64 0.71 17.06
C LEU A 417 -5.67 0.95 15.54
N ALA A 418 -5.51 -0.11 14.75
CA ALA A 418 -5.60 -0.02 13.29
C ALA A 418 -6.96 0.53 12.84
N ASN A 419 -8.06 0.12 13.49
CA ASN A 419 -9.40 0.64 13.23
C ASN A 419 -9.52 2.14 13.57
N VAL A 420 -8.97 2.59 14.71
CA VAL A 420 -8.96 4.02 15.07
C VAL A 420 -8.20 4.84 14.03
N ILE A 421 -7.03 4.37 13.60
CA ILE A 421 -6.25 5.01 12.54
C ILE A 421 -7.06 5.08 11.24
N ALA A 422 -7.74 3.99 10.86
CA ALA A 422 -8.58 3.95 9.67
C ALA A 422 -9.76 4.93 9.74
N ILE A 423 -10.44 5.04 10.88
CA ILE A 423 -11.52 6.02 11.10
C ILE A 423 -11.00 7.45 10.96
N MET A 424 -9.89 7.78 11.62
CA MET A 424 -9.27 9.10 11.54
C MET A 424 -8.83 9.44 10.11
N ALA A 425 -8.20 8.48 9.44
CA ALA A 425 -7.71 8.63 8.07
C ALA A 425 -8.86 8.81 7.09
N GLY A 426 -9.95 8.05 7.22
CA GLY A 426 -11.14 8.12 6.38
C GLY A 426 -11.85 9.46 6.49
N ARG A 427 -12.05 9.97 7.72
CA ARG A 427 -12.62 11.30 7.95
C ARG A 427 -11.79 12.39 7.27
N ARG A 428 -10.47 12.34 7.45
CA ARG A 428 -9.55 13.33 6.88
C ARG A 428 -9.50 13.22 5.35
N ALA A 429 -9.51 12.01 4.78
CA ALA A 429 -9.53 11.78 3.34
C ALA A 429 -10.81 12.32 2.69
N LEU A 430 -11.98 12.04 3.27
CA LEU A 430 -13.26 12.57 2.78
C LEU A 430 -13.28 14.10 2.85
N SER A 431 -12.86 14.69 3.96
CA SER A 431 -12.81 16.15 4.12
C SER A 431 -11.87 16.79 3.09
N ALA A 432 -10.70 16.19 2.85
CA ALA A 432 -9.74 16.65 1.86
C ALA A 432 -10.28 16.53 0.43
N TYR A 433 -11.00 15.44 0.12
CA TYR A 433 -11.62 15.26 -1.20
C TYR A 433 -12.75 16.25 -1.46
N LEU A 434 -13.63 16.47 -0.47
CA LEU A 434 -14.65 17.52 -0.57
C LEU A 434 -14.00 18.90 -0.77
N ALA A 435 -12.91 19.20 -0.07
CA ALA A 435 -12.17 20.45 -0.27
C ALA A 435 -11.51 20.55 -1.66
N SER A 436 -10.98 19.45 -2.22
CA SER A 436 -10.40 19.46 -3.56
C SER A 436 -11.45 19.66 -4.65
N LEU A 437 -12.67 19.15 -4.46
CA LEU A 437 -13.80 19.42 -5.37
C LEU A 437 -14.17 20.91 -5.42
N HIS A 438 -14.00 21.64 -4.31
CA HIS A 438 -14.28 23.08 -4.26
C HIS A 438 -13.09 23.94 -4.73
N SER A 439 -11.86 23.52 -4.47
CA SER A 439 -10.65 24.33 -4.71
C SER A 439 -9.89 23.99 -5.99
N GLY A 440 -10.15 22.83 -6.59
CA GLY A 440 -9.39 22.30 -7.73
C GLY A 440 -7.93 21.95 -7.42
N ARG A 441 -7.52 22.00 -6.14
CA ARG A 441 -6.12 21.77 -5.71
C ARG A 441 -6.02 20.55 -4.82
N VAL A 442 -4.94 19.80 -5.02
CA VAL A 442 -4.59 18.61 -4.25
C VAL A 442 -3.33 18.92 -3.46
N ASN A 443 -3.43 18.98 -2.13
CA ASN A 443 -2.27 19.25 -1.27
C ASN A 443 -1.50 17.95 -0.99
N TRP A 444 -0.26 17.86 -1.46
CA TRP A 444 0.64 16.76 -1.13
C TRP A 444 1.25 16.96 0.26
N ASP A 445 1.00 16.02 1.18
CA ASP A 445 1.51 16.03 2.56
C ASP A 445 2.54 14.90 2.72
N HIS A 446 3.81 15.22 2.47
CA HIS A 446 4.94 14.29 2.50
C HIS A 446 5.18 13.72 3.92
N THR A 447 5.59 12.46 3.99
CA THR A 447 6.01 11.86 5.26
C THR A 447 7.54 11.86 5.30
N VAL A 448 8.15 12.48 6.31
CA VAL A 448 9.62 12.48 6.46
C VAL A 448 10.08 11.16 7.10
N HIS A 449 11.09 10.54 6.52
CA HIS A 449 11.72 9.33 7.04
C HIS A 449 13.05 9.66 7.75
N LEU A 450 13.28 9.03 8.91
CA LEU A 450 14.44 9.32 9.78
C LEU A 450 15.42 8.16 9.93
N SER A 451 15.03 6.97 9.47
CA SER A 451 15.77 5.72 9.67
C SER A 451 15.68 4.86 8.42
N HIS A 452 16.78 4.21 8.04
CA HIS A 452 16.84 3.24 6.95
C HIS A 452 17.16 1.84 7.49
N PRO A 453 16.54 0.75 7.01
CA PRO A 453 16.77 -0.61 7.54
C PRO A 453 18.25 -1.03 7.57
N ALA A 454 19.05 -0.63 6.58
CA ALA A 454 20.48 -0.90 6.53
C ALA A 454 21.28 -0.23 7.67
N LEU A 455 20.78 0.86 8.26
CA LEU A 455 21.45 1.55 9.38
C LEU A 455 21.22 0.83 10.72
N VAL A 456 20.15 0.04 10.83
CA VAL A 456 19.80 -0.70 12.06
C VAL A 456 20.49 -2.06 12.12
N ALA A 457 20.80 -2.65 10.96
CA ALA A 457 21.50 -3.95 10.85
C ALA A 457 22.97 -3.94 11.35
N VAL A 458 23.49 -2.78 11.78
CA VAL A 458 24.87 -2.58 12.26
C VAL A 458 24.96 -2.56 13.80
N ARG A 459 23.93 -3.01 14.53
CA ARG A 459 23.98 -3.13 16.01
C ARG A 459 23.91 -4.56 16.51
#